data_AF-A0A7R9WJ33-F1
#
_entry.id   AF-A0A7R9WJ33-F1
#
_cell.length_a   1.000
_cell.length_b   1.000
_cell.length_c   1.000
_cell.angle_alpha   90.00
_cell.angle_beta   90.00
_cell.angle_gamma   90.00
#
_symmetry.space_group_name_H-M   'P 1'
#
loop_
_entity.id
_entity.type
_entity.pdbx_description
1 polymer ?
#
loop_
_entity_poly.entity_id
_entity_poly.type
_entity_poly.pdbx_seq_one_letter_code
_entity_poly.pdbx_strand_id
1 'polypeptide(L)'
;MSFSSVSGAWTTWLELVPPKHGIVEESGSPEILHMASGAEGKVSKTASNDTMDALSDFRAIVDDVDLADIYLEGNDGVRVPAIRAMLAARSDVFRKMLYGNFREAKDPVVLLEAYSGAVLRCVVEFCYSDEIDVMAEDVDSDEVTRMLVGVAAASHYLELRSLEAKILDIFATIKSLLLGDEYAPMACSMLDEAIQFGPPTKYLAEIAMCVIRTKPDLALVPPAEITRSKCAGLFSLSAPALELVLKDEYICSPELFMFECLVTWAKGGDGDVHSEQGADETDSCKVFPRRTERAGIAASLVPLIDLSRIAPTDLGGAVADSGLVSHELLHAAFRDQALKWERAEDFRAISASHRRKAPAATLDGSGPPPFMVAAGSGVDDVNGVYVLSSFDTKVRGAKVVWKNTNGKVAMVAELNGLSG
;
A
#
# COMPACT_ATOMS: atom_id res chain seq x y z
N MET A 1 -21.27 -29.98 -16.46
CA MET A 1 -20.75 -28.86 -17.27
C MET A 1 -19.90 -28.02 -16.35
N SER A 2 -18.59 -28.24 -16.41
CA SER A 2 -17.58 -27.69 -15.50
C SER A 2 -17.06 -26.36 -16.05
N PHE A 3 -17.11 -25.30 -15.25
CA PHE A 3 -16.41 -24.05 -15.52
C PHE A 3 -14.98 -24.13 -14.95
N SER A 4 -14.00 -24.00 -15.83
CA SER A 4 -12.59 -23.88 -15.49
C SER A 4 -12.16 -22.41 -15.58
N SER A 5 -11.65 -21.91 -14.45
CA SER A 5 -10.53 -20.98 -14.28
C SER A 5 -10.07 -20.16 -15.51
N VAL A 6 -10.30 -18.85 -15.47
CA VAL A 6 -9.57 -17.86 -16.29
C VAL A 6 -8.70 -17.04 -15.34
N SER A 7 -7.51 -17.55 -15.06
CA SER A 7 -6.45 -16.88 -14.30
C SER A 7 -5.12 -17.19 -14.98
N GLY A 8 -4.87 -16.62 -16.16
CA GLY A 8 -3.73 -17.06 -16.97
C GLY A 8 -3.36 -16.21 -18.17
N ALA A 9 -3.38 -14.88 -18.08
CA ALA A 9 -2.97 -14.02 -19.20
C ALA A 9 -1.79 -13.07 -18.93
N TRP A 10 -1.29 -12.96 -17.70
CA TRP A 10 -0.29 -11.91 -17.37
C TRP A 10 1.16 -12.39 -17.23
N THR A 11 1.45 -13.69 -17.34
CA THR A 11 2.81 -14.23 -17.15
C THR A 11 3.61 -14.47 -18.43
N THR A 12 3.07 -14.24 -19.64
CA THR A 12 3.70 -14.76 -20.87
C THR A 12 4.45 -13.73 -21.73
N TRP A 13 4.47 -12.45 -21.38
CA TRP A 13 5.12 -11.42 -22.22
C TRP A 13 6.49 -10.93 -21.74
N LEU A 14 6.97 -11.35 -20.57
CA LEU A 14 8.26 -10.91 -19.98
C LEU A 14 9.48 -11.80 -20.30
N GLU A 15 9.35 -12.87 -21.11
CA GLU A 15 10.45 -13.83 -21.36
C GLU A 15 11.24 -13.66 -22.68
N LEU A 16 11.09 -12.55 -23.42
CA LEU A 16 11.81 -12.37 -24.70
C LEU A 16 12.78 -11.17 -24.71
N VAL A 17 13.72 -11.13 -23.76
CA VAL A 17 14.91 -10.29 -23.85
C VAL A 17 16.17 -11.15 -23.72
N PRO A 18 16.97 -11.35 -24.79
CA PRO A 18 18.23 -12.09 -24.68
C PRO A 18 19.34 -11.26 -24.00
N PRO A 19 20.32 -11.89 -23.33
CA PRO A 19 21.38 -11.19 -22.59
C PRO A 19 22.42 -10.55 -23.52
N LYS A 20 22.89 -9.35 -23.15
CA LYS A 20 23.90 -8.56 -23.88
C LYS A 20 25.29 -9.19 -23.79
N HIS A 21 25.97 -9.31 -24.93
CA HIS A 21 27.42 -9.51 -25.04
C HIS A 21 28.20 -8.23 -24.75
N GLY A 22 29.42 -8.42 -24.23
CA GLY A 22 30.27 -7.42 -23.57
C GLY A 22 30.79 -6.27 -24.42
N ILE A 23 31.17 -5.21 -23.73
CA ILE A 23 31.86 -4.03 -24.24
C ILE A 23 33.32 -4.13 -23.80
N VAL A 24 34.22 -4.06 -24.77
CA VAL A 24 35.67 -3.91 -24.62
C VAL A 24 35.96 -2.41 -24.43
N GLU A 25 36.70 -2.09 -23.37
CA GLU A 25 37.30 -0.77 -23.13
C GLU A 25 38.43 -0.51 -24.13
N GLU A 26 38.47 0.68 -24.71
CA GLU A 26 39.73 1.26 -25.18
C GLU A 26 39.84 2.73 -24.78
N SER A 27 40.97 2.99 -24.13
CA SER A 27 41.51 4.23 -23.59
C SER A 27 41.99 5.20 -24.66
N GLY A 28 41.94 6.50 -24.39
CA GLY A 28 42.72 7.49 -25.13
C GLY A 28 42.46 8.95 -24.75
N SER A 29 43.16 9.44 -23.73
CA SER A 29 43.57 10.86 -23.65
C SER A 29 44.77 11.07 -24.59
N PRO A 30 45.12 12.29 -25.06
CA PRO A 30 45.73 13.28 -24.17
C PRO A 30 45.56 14.77 -24.56
N GLU A 31 46.16 15.59 -23.69
CA GLU A 31 46.93 16.82 -23.97
C GLU A 31 46.31 18.21 -23.73
N ILE A 32 47.05 18.92 -22.85
CA ILE A 32 46.89 20.27 -22.33
C ILE A 32 47.66 21.22 -23.24
N LEU A 33 47.11 22.41 -23.54
CA LEU A 33 47.91 23.57 -23.93
C LEU A 33 47.46 24.84 -23.19
N HIS A 34 48.46 25.65 -22.86
CA HIS A 34 48.47 26.74 -21.91
C HIS A 34 48.40 28.11 -22.63
N MET A 35 47.86 29.12 -21.92
CA MET A 35 48.13 30.58 -21.99
C MET A 35 47.34 31.51 -22.94
N ALA A 36 46.66 32.50 -22.32
CA ALA A 36 46.78 33.97 -22.48
C ALA A 36 45.41 34.64 -22.14
N SER A 37 45.24 35.34 -21.01
CA SER A 37 45.58 36.74 -20.71
C SER A 37 44.84 37.80 -21.55
N GLY A 38 43.89 38.48 -20.91
CA GLY A 38 43.65 39.94 -21.05
C GLY A 38 42.61 40.42 -22.07
N ALA A 39 41.43 40.82 -21.59
CA ALA A 39 40.74 42.05 -22.00
C ALA A 39 39.47 42.28 -21.15
N GLU A 40 39.53 43.28 -20.27
CA GLU A 40 38.37 43.83 -19.57
C GLU A 40 37.44 44.54 -20.58
N GLY A 41 36.36 43.84 -20.97
CA GLY A 41 35.27 44.38 -21.76
C GLY A 41 34.12 44.82 -20.87
N LYS A 42 33.89 46.13 -20.83
CA LYS A 42 32.79 46.83 -20.16
C LYS A 42 31.42 46.24 -20.56
N VAL A 43 30.84 45.39 -19.70
CA VAL A 43 29.48 44.85 -19.89
C VAL A 43 28.48 45.99 -19.68
N SER A 44 27.95 46.49 -20.79
CA SER A 44 26.73 47.28 -20.83
C SER A 44 25.59 46.47 -20.20
N LYS A 45 25.11 46.92 -19.04
CA LYS A 45 23.82 46.54 -18.49
C LYS A 45 22.72 46.97 -19.46
N THR A 46 22.13 46.02 -20.17
CA THR A 46 20.73 46.04 -20.68
C THR A 46 20.54 44.79 -21.55
N ALA A 47 20.44 43.64 -20.92
CA ALA A 47 19.68 42.53 -21.46
C ALA A 47 18.52 42.33 -20.48
N SER A 48 17.31 42.67 -20.93
CA SER A 48 16.08 42.28 -20.26
C SER A 48 16.09 40.76 -20.06
N ASN A 49 15.57 40.33 -18.91
CA ASN A 49 15.32 38.92 -18.59
C ASN A 49 14.20 38.36 -19.49
N ASP A 50 14.44 38.27 -20.80
CA ASP A 50 13.58 37.54 -21.75
C ASP A 50 14.20 36.16 -22.01
N THR A 51 14.58 35.45 -20.95
CA THR A 51 14.64 34.00 -21.06
C THR A 51 13.20 33.53 -21.23
N MET A 52 12.76 33.39 -22.48
CA MET A 52 11.61 32.57 -22.84
C MET A 52 11.75 31.28 -22.04
N ASP A 53 10.83 31.07 -21.12
CA ASP A 53 10.77 29.83 -20.36
C ASP A 53 10.24 28.78 -21.32
N ALA A 54 11.14 28.14 -22.08
CA ALA A 54 10.78 27.14 -23.07
C ALA A 54 9.93 26.00 -22.48
N LEU A 55 10.05 25.73 -21.17
CA LEU A 55 9.20 24.79 -20.46
C LEU A 55 7.76 25.29 -20.33
N SER A 56 7.56 26.59 -20.10
CA SER A 56 6.23 27.21 -20.13
C SER A 56 5.59 27.14 -21.52
N ASP A 57 6.37 27.33 -22.59
CA ASP A 57 5.90 27.19 -23.97
C ASP A 57 5.52 25.74 -24.28
N PHE A 58 6.33 24.76 -23.85
CA PHE A 58 5.97 23.34 -23.99
C PHE A 58 4.73 22.98 -23.17
N ARG A 59 4.61 23.49 -21.94
CA ARG A 59 3.43 23.26 -21.11
C ARG A 59 2.16 23.82 -21.77
N ALA A 60 2.25 24.94 -22.49
CA ALA A 60 1.12 25.51 -23.23
C ALA A 60 0.66 24.66 -24.42
N ILE A 61 1.50 23.73 -24.90
CA ILE A 61 1.18 22.79 -25.99
C ILE A 61 0.50 21.52 -25.46
N VAL A 62 0.51 21.28 -24.14
CA VAL A 62 -0.27 20.20 -23.55
C VAL A 62 -1.75 20.43 -23.88
N ASP A 63 -2.43 19.40 -24.37
CA ASP A 63 -3.81 19.45 -24.90
C ASP A 63 -4.03 20.20 -26.22
N ASP A 64 -2.99 20.72 -26.88
CA ASP A 64 -3.12 21.29 -28.21
C ASP A 64 -3.35 20.18 -29.26
N VAL A 65 -4.62 20.01 -29.63
CA VAL A 65 -5.09 18.99 -30.56
C VAL A 65 -4.56 19.22 -31.99
N ASP A 66 -4.25 20.47 -32.35
CA ASP A 66 -3.74 20.82 -33.69
C ASP A 66 -2.26 20.44 -33.84
N LEU A 67 -1.52 20.40 -32.73
CA LEU A 67 -0.11 19.98 -32.70
C LEU A 67 0.10 18.51 -32.35
N ALA A 68 -0.93 17.82 -31.87
CA ALA A 68 -0.87 16.41 -31.51
C ALA A 68 -0.73 15.49 -32.73
N ASP A 69 0.24 14.58 -32.69
CA ASP A 69 0.47 13.55 -33.73
C ASP A 69 0.17 12.12 -33.24
N ILE A 70 -0.31 12.01 -31.99
CA ILE A 70 -0.73 10.76 -31.36
C ILE A 70 -1.74 11.03 -30.24
N TYR A 71 -2.58 10.04 -29.96
CA TYR A 71 -3.43 9.97 -28.78
C TYR A 71 -3.07 8.76 -27.92
N LEU A 72 -2.95 8.95 -26.62
CA LEU A 72 -2.95 7.86 -25.66
C LEU A 72 -4.38 7.64 -25.19
N GLU A 73 -4.90 6.41 -25.29
CA GLU A 73 -6.26 6.05 -24.86
C GLU A 73 -6.17 5.20 -23.60
N GLY A 74 -6.89 5.61 -22.55
CA GLY A 74 -6.99 4.86 -21.30
C GLY A 74 -8.08 3.79 -21.32
N ASN A 75 -8.20 3.06 -20.21
CA ASN A 75 -9.23 2.03 -20.03
C ASN A 75 -10.65 2.56 -19.84
N ASP A 76 -10.77 3.85 -19.56
CA ASP A 76 -11.99 4.64 -19.51
C ASP A 76 -12.39 5.20 -20.90
N GLY A 77 -11.63 4.89 -21.95
CA GLY A 77 -11.85 5.39 -23.31
C GLY A 77 -11.46 6.86 -23.50
N VAL A 78 -10.93 7.52 -22.46
CA VAL A 78 -10.49 8.91 -22.53
C VAL A 78 -9.20 8.98 -23.34
N ARG A 79 -9.19 9.88 -24.34
CA ARG A 79 -8.03 10.13 -25.20
C ARG A 79 -7.28 11.37 -24.74
N VAL A 80 -5.98 11.20 -24.56
CA VAL A 80 -5.04 12.27 -24.21
C VAL A 80 -4.18 12.58 -25.43
N PRO A 81 -4.30 13.79 -26.03
CA PRO A 81 -3.46 14.20 -27.15
C PRO A 81 -2.00 14.38 -26.69
N ALA A 82 -1.04 14.01 -27.54
CA ALA A 82 0.39 14.16 -27.26
C ALA A 82 1.23 14.28 -28.54
N ILE A 83 2.52 14.58 -28.35
CA ILE A 83 3.53 14.59 -29.41
C ILE A 83 4.49 13.41 -29.22
N ARG A 84 4.60 12.52 -30.23
CA ARG A 84 5.47 11.32 -30.22
C ARG A 84 6.90 11.64 -29.83
N ALA A 85 7.45 12.71 -30.40
CA ALA A 85 8.83 13.13 -30.16
C ALA A 85 9.07 13.50 -28.68
N MET A 86 8.11 14.16 -28.04
CA MET A 86 8.20 14.53 -26.61
C MET A 86 8.16 13.28 -25.73
N LEU A 87 7.23 12.36 -25.98
CA LEU A 87 7.12 11.09 -25.25
C LEU A 87 8.40 10.24 -25.39
N ALA A 88 8.90 10.07 -26.63
CA ALA A 88 10.10 9.29 -26.92
C ALA A 88 11.41 9.94 -26.44
N ALA A 89 11.43 11.26 -26.25
CA ALA A 89 12.56 11.95 -25.64
C ALA A 89 12.66 11.64 -24.14
N ARG A 90 11.54 11.35 -23.49
CA ARG A 90 11.42 11.20 -22.03
C ARG A 90 11.38 9.75 -21.56
N SER A 91 10.93 8.83 -22.41
CA SER A 91 10.82 7.40 -22.11
C SER A 91 11.42 6.54 -23.23
N ASP A 92 12.33 5.64 -22.86
CA ASP A 92 12.88 4.64 -23.78
C ASP A 92 11.81 3.63 -24.22
N VAL A 93 10.80 3.39 -23.38
CA VAL A 93 9.64 2.55 -23.73
C VAL A 93 8.81 3.22 -24.82
N PHE A 94 8.44 4.49 -24.65
CA PHE A 94 7.75 5.24 -25.71
C PHE A 94 8.60 5.34 -26.97
N ARG A 95 9.92 5.55 -26.85
CA ARG A 95 10.80 5.57 -28.01
C ARG A 95 10.72 4.27 -28.81
N LYS A 96 10.82 3.13 -28.15
CA LYS A 96 10.71 1.81 -28.80
C LYS A 96 9.31 1.58 -29.35
N MET A 97 8.27 1.92 -28.60
CA MET A 97 6.87 1.72 -28.97
C MET A 97 6.48 2.56 -30.21
N LEU A 98 6.89 3.83 -30.25
CA LEU A 98 6.42 4.82 -31.23
C LEU A 98 7.32 4.94 -32.48
N TYR A 99 8.60 4.57 -32.37
CA TYR A 99 9.56 4.62 -33.49
C TYR A 99 10.20 3.27 -33.81
N GLY A 100 9.87 2.21 -33.07
CA GLY A 100 10.31 0.84 -33.36
C GLY A 100 9.41 0.12 -34.37
N ASN A 101 9.50 -1.21 -34.37
CA ASN A 101 8.77 -2.08 -35.31
C ASN A 101 7.43 -2.59 -34.75
N PHE A 102 6.81 -1.84 -33.85
CA PHE A 102 5.54 -2.21 -33.22
C PHE A 102 4.35 -1.63 -33.99
N ARG A 103 3.13 -2.08 -33.68
CA ARG A 103 1.91 -1.63 -34.37
C ARG A 103 1.63 -0.16 -34.09
N GLU A 104 1.87 0.23 -32.84
CA GLU A 104 1.76 1.56 -32.23
C GLU A 104 2.59 2.63 -32.96
N ALA A 105 3.67 2.23 -33.65
CA ALA A 105 4.48 3.14 -34.45
C ALA A 105 3.71 3.69 -35.67
N LYS A 106 2.68 2.97 -36.14
CA LYS A 106 1.87 3.33 -37.32
C LYS A 106 0.45 3.79 -36.96
N ASP A 107 -0.02 3.45 -35.77
CA ASP A 107 -1.38 3.77 -35.33
C ASP A 107 -1.42 5.18 -34.72
N PRO A 108 -2.42 6.02 -35.04
CA PRO A 108 -2.57 7.36 -34.46
C PRO A 108 -3.04 7.35 -33.00
N VAL A 109 -3.47 6.18 -32.49
CA VAL A 109 -3.94 5.98 -31.12
C VAL A 109 -3.20 4.80 -30.52
N VAL A 110 -2.70 4.96 -29.30
CA VAL A 110 -2.06 3.91 -28.51
C VAL A 110 -2.90 3.64 -27.29
N LEU A 111 -3.44 2.42 -27.20
CA LEU A 111 -4.26 1.98 -26.09
C LEU A 111 -3.38 1.47 -24.95
N LEU A 112 -3.56 2.04 -23.76
CA LEU A 112 -2.89 1.65 -22.52
C LEU A 112 -3.93 1.20 -21.50
N GLU A 113 -4.46 -0.01 -21.70
CA GLU A 113 -5.61 -0.60 -20.96
C GLU A 113 -5.43 -0.71 -19.43
N ALA A 114 -4.22 -0.51 -18.92
CA ALA A 114 -3.97 -0.54 -17.48
C ALA A 114 -4.27 0.80 -16.78
N TYR A 115 -4.36 1.91 -17.52
CA TYR A 115 -4.38 3.26 -16.96
C TYR A 115 -5.59 4.05 -17.43
N SER A 116 -6.15 4.89 -16.55
CA SER A 116 -7.20 5.84 -16.91
C SER A 116 -6.63 7.04 -17.66
N GLY A 117 -7.47 7.79 -18.37
CA GLY A 117 -7.09 9.02 -19.03
C GLY A 117 -6.48 10.05 -18.08
N ALA A 118 -6.92 10.10 -16.82
CA ALA A 118 -6.35 10.98 -15.80
C ALA A 118 -4.88 10.63 -15.49
N VAL A 119 -4.55 9.34 -15.36
CA VAL A 119 -3.17 8.88 -15.16
C VAL A 119 -2.31 9.20 -16.39
N LEU A 120 -2.83 8.93 -17.59
CA LEU A 120 -2.13 9.20 -18.84
C LEU A 120 -1.88 10.70 -19.04
N ARG A 121 -2.83 11.54 -18.67
CA ARG A 121 -2.71 13.01 -18.68
C ARG A 121 -1.56 13.47 -17.78
N CYS A 122 -1.48 13.00 -16.54
CA CYS A 122 -0.37 13.33 -15.66
C CYS A 122 0.99 12.89 -16.23
N VAL A 123 1.05 11.70 -16.86
CA VAL A 123 2.26 11.22 -17.54
C VAL A 123 2.66 12.13 -18.70
N VAL A 124 1.70 12.57 -19.52
CA VAL A 124 1.94 13.47 -20.65
C VAL A 124 2.39 14.83 -20.14
N GLU A 125 1.69 15.44 -19.20
CA GLU A 125 2.07 16.72 -18.57
C GLU A 125 3.48 16.69 -18.01
N PHE A 126 3.85 15.59 -17.33
CA PHE A 126 5.21 15.39 -16.83
C PHE A 126 6.24 15.31 -17.96
N CYS A 127 5.91 14.67 -19.09
CA CYS A 127 6.82 14.62 -20.24
C CYS A 127 7.13 16.01 -20.81
N TYR A 128 6.21 16.98 -20.67
CA TYR A 128 6.37 18.33 -21.21
C TYR A 128 6.98 19.31 -20.20
N SER A 129 6.65 19.18 -18.92
CA SER A 129 6.99 20.17 -17.89
C SER A 129 8.05 19.69 -16.88
N ASP A 130 8.32 18.38 -16.83
CA ASP A 130 9.04 17.72 -15.72
C ASP A 130 8.35 17.89 -14.36
N GLU A 131 7.13 18.45 -14.29
CA GLU A 131 6.37 18.67 -13.06
C GLU A 131 5.16 17.75 -12.95
N ILE A 132 4.72 17.53 -11.71
CA ILE A 132 3.50 16.80 -11.40
C ILE A 132 2.60 17.77 -10.66
N ASP A 133 1.57 18.26 -11.34
CA ASP A 133 0.63 19.21 -10.75
C ASP A 133 -0.51 18.48 -10.02
N VAL A 134 -0.15 17.48 -9.22
CA VAL A 134 -1.07 16.87 -8.28
C VAL A 134 -1.00 17.74 -7.04
N MET A 135 -1.71 18.87 -7.12
CA MET A 135 -1.72 19.92 -6.12
C MET A 135 -1.88 19.33 -4.72
N ALA A 136 -0.89 19.61 -3.87
CA ALA A 136 -0.76 19.19 -2.48
C ALA A 136 -1.92 19.63 -1.55
N GLU A 137 -2.99 20.20 -2.10
CA GLU A 137 -4.15 20.73 -1.38
C GLU A 137 -5.36 19.77 -1.41
N ASP A 138 -5.39 18.80 -2.34
CA ASP A 138 -6.52 17.85 -2.54
C ASP A 138 -6.14 16.36 -2.39
N VAL A 139 -5.01 16.07 -1.72
CA VAL A 139 -4.56 14.68 -1.45
C VAL A 139 -5.42 13.99 -0.36
N ASP A 140 -6.64 14.46 -0.14
CA ASP A 140 -7.57 14.04 0.90
C ASP A 140 -8.72 13.17 0.36
N SER A 141 -8.57 12.66 -0.86
CA SER A 141 -9.60 11.87 -1.55
C SER A 141 -9.12 10.52 -2.07
N ASP A 142 -10.06 9.59 -2.14
CA ASP A 142 -9.83 8.28 -2.74
C ASP A 142 -9.45 8.39 -4.24
N GLU A 143 -10.06 9.33 -4.96
CA GLU A 143 -9.81 9.51 -6.40
C GLU A 143 -8.37 9.96 -6.67
N VAL A 144 -7.89 10.98 -5.95
CA VAL A 144 -6.51 11.47 -6.09
C VAL A 144 -5.51 10.38 -5.69
N THR A 145 -5.80 9.63 -4.63
CA THR A 145 -4.97 8.52 -4.17
C THR A 145 -4.85 7.43 -5.23
N ARG A 146 -5.97 7.02 -5.82
CA ARG A 146 -5.98 6.01 -6.90
C ARG A 146 -5.22 6.49 -8.13
N MET A 147 -5.43 7.75 -8.52
CA MET A 147 -4.69 8.37 -9.61
C MET A 147 -3.18 8.35 -9.33
N LEU A 148 -2.73 8.75 -8.15
CA LEU A 148 -1.30 8.75 -7.78
C LEU A 148 -0.68 7.35 -7.79
N VAL A 149 -1.41 6.33 -7.29
CA VAL A 149 -0.97 4.93 -7.38
C VAL A 149 -0.87 4.48 -8.85
N GLY A 150 -1.83 4.88 -9.69
CA GLY A 150 -1.79 4.66 -11.13
C GLY A 150 -0.61 5.33 -11.82
N VAL A 151 -0.29 6.58 -11.46
CA VAL A 151 0.89 7.30 -11.96
C VAL A 151 2.18 6.61 -11.50
N ALA A 152 2.24 6.10 -10.27
CA ALA A 152 3.38 5.30 -9.82
C ALA A 152 3.58 4.06 -10.72
N ALA A 153 2.51 3.30 -10.96
CA ALA A 153 2.56 2.12 -11.82
C ALA A 153 2.93 2.46 -13.28
N ALA A 154 2.35 3.53 -13.83
CA ALA A 154 2.66 4.01 -15.19
C ALA A 154 4.11 4.50 -15.30
N SER A 155 4.60 5.24 -14.30
CA SER A 155 5.98 5.74 -14.28
C SER A 155 7.00 4.61 -14.32
N HIS A 156 6.73 3.53 -13.59
CA HIS A 156 7.55 2.33 -13.57
C HIS A 156 7.51 1.60 -14.93
N TYR A 157 6.30 1.33 -15.45
CA TYR A 157 6.12 0.64 -16.73
C TYR A 157 6.74 1.39 -17.91
N LEU A 158 6.62 2.72 -17.92
CA LEU A 158 7.14 3.59 -18.98
C LEU A 158 8.62 3.98 -18.75
N GLU A 159 9.27 3.44 -17.71
CA GLU A 159 10.67 3.73 -17.36
C GLU A 159 10.96 5.23 -17.14
N LEU A 160 9.97 5.99 -16.64
CA LEU A 160 10.07 7.42 -16.35
C LEU A 160 10.69 7.64 -14.96
N ARG A 161 12.00 7.37 -14.84
CA ARG A 161 12.72 7.37 -13.53
C ARG A 161 12.59 8.66 -12.72
N SER A 162 12.57 9.83 -13.37
CA SER A 162 12.41 11.11 -12.68
C SER A 162 11.00 11.30 -12.13
N LEU A 163 9.98 10.79 -12.83
CA LEU A 163 8.59 10.77 -12.37
C LEU A 163 8.45 9.81 -11.19
N GLU A 164 9.03 8.62 -11.29
CA GLU A 164 9.03 7.62 -10.21
C GLU A 164 9.64 8.20 -8.92
N ALA A 165 10.77 8.90 -9.02
CA ALA A 165 11.40 9.56 -7.87
C ALA A 165 10.49 10.64 -7.23
N LYS A 166 9.88 11.52 -8.04
CA LYS A 166 8.95 12.54 -7.54
C LYS A 166 7.71 11.93 -6.87
N ILE A 167 7.17 10.84 -7.44
CA ILE A 167 6.04 10.12 -6.87
C ILE A 167 6.40 9.49 -5.52
N LEU A 168 7.62 8.95 -5.37
CA LEU A 168 8.10 8.44 -4.08
C LEU A 168 8.17 9.53 -3.01
N ASP A 169 8.61 10.74 -3.37
CA ASP A 169 8.64 11.89 -2.44
C ASP A 169 7.22 12.32 -2.03
N ILE A 170 6.28 12.32 -2.97
CA ILE A 170 4.85 12.55 -2.70
C ILE A 170 4.32 11.47 -1.73
N PHE A 171 4.62 10.19 -1.97
CA PHE A 171 4.16 9.12 -1.09
C PHE A 171 4.82 9.12 0.29
N ALA A 172 6.04 9.63 0.44
CA ALA A 172 6.63 9.87 1.76
C ALA A 172 5.82 10.92 2.55
N THR A 173 5.33 11.95 1.85
CA THR A 173 4.42 12.96 2.42
C THR A 173 3.06 12.36 2.76
N ILE A 174 2.45 11.60 1.83
CA ILE A 174 1.18 10.91 2.04
C ILE A 174 1.27 9.92 3.21
N LYS A 175 2.35 9.17 3.34
CA LYS A 175 2.56 8.28 4.47
C LYS A 175 2.48 9.03 5.81
N SER A 176 3.04 10.24 5.87
CA SER A 176 2.96 11.08 7.07
C SER A 176 1.54 11.57 7.33
N LEU A 177 0.77 11.87 6.27
CA LEU A 177 -0.64 12.23 6.35
C LEU A 177 -1.52 11.04 6.79
N LEU A 178 -1.34 9.86 6.20
CA LEU A 178 -2.07 8.62 6.50
C LEU A 178 -1.90 8.16 7.96
N LEU A 179 -0.79 8.53 8.60
CA LEU A 179 -0.59 8.28 10.02
C LEU A 179 -1.44 9.20 10.91
N GLY A 180 -1.96 10.31 10.38
CA GLY A 180 -2.98 11.14 11.02
C GLY A 180 -4.36 10.46 10.97
N ASP A 181 -5.11 10.59 12.05
CA ASP A 181 -6.40 9.90 12.22
C ASP A 181 -7.41 10.27 11.11
N GLU A 182 -7.38 11.52 10.64
CA GLU A 182 -8.28 12.05 9.61
C GLU A 182 -8.11 11.40 8.23
N TYR A 183 -6.91 10.91 7.92
CA TYR A 183 -6.58 10.36 6.59
C TYR A 183 -6.41 8.84 6.58
N ALA A 184 -6.49 8.18 7.74
CA ALA A 184 -6.40 6.72 7.84
C ALA A 184 -7.32 5.95 6.86
N PRO A 185 -8.57 6.40 6.56
CA PRO A 185 -9.44 5.73 5.60
C PRO A 185 -8.88 5.59 4.19
N MET A 186 -8.04 6.54 3.77
CA MET A 186 -7.42 6.57 2.45
C MET A 186 -6.44 5.41 2.22
N ALA A 187 -5.98 4.76 3.30
CA ALA A 187 -5.21 3.52 3.18
C ALA A 187 -6.01 2.43 2.44
N CYS A 188 -7.34 2.39 2.56
CA CYS A 188 -8.15 1.38 1.89
C CYS A 188 -8.16 1.55 0.36
N SER A 189 -8.35 2.78 -0.15
CA SER A 189 -8.31 3.04 -1.60
C SER A 189 -6.90 2.88 -2.16
N MET A 190 -5.88 3.28 -1.40
CA MET A 190 -4.47 3.06 -1.75
C MET A 190 -4.13 1.57 -1.86
N LEU A 191 -4.54 0.76 -0.89
CA LEU A 191 -4.35 -0.69 -0.90
C LEU A 191 -5.03 -1.32 -2.10
N ASP A 192 -6.31 -1.00 -2.28
CA ASP A 192 -7.15 -1.55 -3.34
C ASP A 192 -6.58 -1.27 -4.74
N GLU A 193 -6.10 -0.05 -4.98
CA GLU A 193 -5.46 0.31 -6.25
C GLU A 193 -4.10 -0.36 -6.40
N ALA A 194 -3.28 -0.38 -5.34
CA ALA A 194 -1.93 -0.93 -5.41
C ALA A 194 -1.93 -2.44 -5.68
N ILE A 195 -2.93 -3.18 -5.21
CA ILE A 195 -3.08 -4.60 -5.50
C ILE A 195 -3.39 -4.83 -6.98
N GLN A 196 -4.18 -3.95 -7.62
CA GLN A 196 -4.55 -4.08 -9.03
C GLN A 196 -3.32 -3.97 -9.96
N PHE A 197 -2.38 -3.07 -9.63
CA PHE A 197 -1.15 -2.89 -10.41
C PHE A 197 -0.03 -3.91 -10.05
N GLY A 198 -0.08 -4.52 -8.87
CA GLY A 198 0.79 -5.63 -8.51
C GLY A 198 2.22 -5.21 -8.10
N PRO A 199 3.29 -5.90 -8.57
CA PRO A 199 4.66 -5.68 -8.10
C PRO A 199 5.18 -4.22 -8.14
N PRO A 200 4.90 -3.39 -9.18
CA PRO A 200 5.37 -2.01 -9.24
C PRO A 200 4.89 -1.15 -8.07
N THR A 201 3.72 -1.46 -7.52
CA THR A 201 3.05 -0.70 -6.45
C THR A 201 3.03 -1.46 -5.13
N LYS A 202 3.75 -2.59 -5.02
CA LYS A 202 3.75 -3.42 -3.81
C LYS A 202 4.14 -2.63 -2.55
N TYR A 203 5.12 -1.74 -2.65
CA TYR A 203 5.55 -0.92 -1.51
C TYR A 203 4.45 0.02 -1.02
N LEU A 204 3.56 0.48 -1.91
CA LEU A 204 2.39 1.28 -1.57
C LEU A 204 1.34 0.44 -0.84
N ALA A 205 1.10 -0.78 -1.31
CA ALA A 205 0.22 -1.73 -0.62
C ALA A 205 0.71 -2.02 0.82
N GLU A 206 2.03 -2.17 1.02
CA GLU A 206 2.61 -2.35 2.36
C GLU A 206 2.47 -1.12 3.26
N ILE A 207 2.60 0.10 2.71
CA ILE A 207 2.35 1.34 3.45
C ILE A 207 0.89 1.38 3.90
N ALA A 208 -0.05 1.11 3.00
CA ALA A 208 -1.46 1.07 3.30
C ALA A 208 -1.83 0.00 4.35
N MET A 209 -1.32 -1.23 4.19
CA MET A 209 -1.51 -2.30 5.18
C MET A 209 -0.91 -1.94 6.54
N CYS A 210 0.21 -1.23 6.59
CA CYS A 210 0.78 -0.76 7.85
C CYS A 210 -0.19 0.17 8.60
N VAL A 211 -0.86 1.07 7.89
CA VAL A 211 -1.88 1.97 8.47
C VAL A 211 -3.09 1.16 8.95
N ILE A 212 -3.60 0.24 8.14
CA ILE A 212 -4.74 -0.63 8.51
C ILE A 212 -4.42 -1.49 9.74
N ARG A 213 -3.22 -2.07 9.81
CA ARG A 213 -2.77 -2.89 10.96
C ARG A 213 -2.69 -2.06 12.25
N THR A 214 -2.27 -0.80 12.16
CA THR A 214 -2.05 0.07 13.32
C THR A 214 -3.30 0.78 13.81
N LYS A 215 -4.23 1.13 12.91
CA LYS A 215 -5.46 1.88 13.20
C LYS A 215 -6.67 1.30 12.44
N PRO A 216 -7.02 0.02 12.67
CA PRO A 216 -8.06 -0.67 11.89
C PRO A 216 -9.44 -0.04 12.04
N ASP A 217 -9.77 0.47 13.23
CA ASP A 217 -11.01 1.19 13.52
C ASP A 217 -11.15 2.47 12.69
N LEU A 218 -10.07 3.27 12.61
CA LEU A 218 -10.08 4.52 11.83
C LEU A 218 -9.98 4.27 10.32
N ALA A 219 -9.22 3.27 9.89
CA ALA A 219 -9.00 3.00 8.47
C ALA A 219 -10.18 2.28 7.80
N LEU A 220 -10.77 1.29 8.48
CA LEU A 220 -11.86 0.50 7.92
C LEU A 220 -13.22 1.17 8.18
N VAL A 221 -13.51 1.53 9.43
CA VAL A 221 -14.83 2.05 9.83
C VAL A 221 -14.68 3.42 10.50
N PRO A 222 -14.26 4.45 9.75
CA PRO A 222 -14.03 5.79 10.31
C PRO A 222 -15.29 6.34 11.00
N PRO A 223 -15.12 7.08 12.12
CA PRO A 223 -16.20 7.84 12.74
C PRO A 223 -16.92 8.77 11.76
N ALA A 224 -18.19 9.07 12.04
CA ALA A 224 -19.02 9.98 11.25
C ALA A 224 -18.41 11.39 11.04
N GLU A 225 -17.53 11.81 11.94
CA GLU A 225 -16.82 13.09 11.88
C GLU A 225 -15.67 13.07 10.87
N ILE A 226 -15.00 11.92 10.73
CA ILE A 226 -13.89 11.69 9.79
C ILE A 226 -14.42 11.38 8.39
N THR A 227 -15.61 10.78 8.25
CA THR A 227 -16.29 10.55 6.96
C THR A 227 -16.79 11.81 6.26
N ARG A 228 -16.57 13.01 6.85
CA ARG A 228 -16.59 14.26 6.07
C ARG A 228 -15.41 14.34 5.07
N SER A 229 -14.37 13.52 5.27
CA SER A 229 -13.30 13.30 4.29
C SER A 229 -13.87 12.59 3.05
N LYS A 230 -13.28 12.87 1.88
CA LYS A 230 -13.67 12.30 0.59
C LYS A 230 -13.22 10.82 0.44
N CYS A 231 -13.11 10.08 1.54
CA CYS A 231 -12.55 8.73 1.60
C CYS A 231 -13.60 7.74 2.14
N ALA A 232 -13.85 6.64 1.41
CA ALA A 232 -14.90 5.69 1.77
C ALA A 232 -14.44 4.57 2.72
N GLY A 233 -13.15 4.53 3.07
CA GLY A 233 -12.58 3.54 3.99
C GLY A 233 -12.83 2.11 3.50
N LEU A 234 -13.43 1.27 4.36
CA LEU A 234 -13.81 -0.11 4.04
C LEU A 234 -14.57 -0.24 2.71
N PHE A 235 -15.42 0.72 2.36
CA PHE A 235 -16.20 0.64 1.13
C PHE A 235 -15.37 0.83 -0.15
N SER A 236 -14.13 1.34 -0.03
CA SER A 236 -13.18 1.47 -1.13
C SER A 236 -12.49 0.15 -1.47
N LEU A 237 -12.58 -0.88 -0.62
CA LEU A 237 -11.96 -2.18 -0.85
C LEU A 237 -12.78 -3.04 -1.81
N SER A 238 -12.12 -3.58 -2.84
CA SER A 238 -12.61 -4.72 -3.61
C SER A 238 -12.54 -6.02 -2.80
N ALA A 239 -13.18 -7.08 -3.29
CA ALA A 239 -13.16 -8.38 -2.63
C ALA A 239 -11.73 -8.95 -2.43
N PRO A 240 -10.82 -8.90 -3.43
CA PRO A 240 -9.44 -9.33 -3.22
C PRO A 240 -8.69 -8.51 -2.17
N ALA A 241 -8.93 -7.20 -2.10
CA ALA A 241 -8.29 -6.34 -1.11
C ALA A 241 -8.84 -6.61 0.30
N LEU A 242 -10.15 -6.80 0.44
CA LEU A 242 -10.77 -7.19 1.70
C LEU A 242 -10.31 -8.57 2.17
N GLU A 243 -10.17 -9.54 1.25
CA GLU A 243 -9.61 -10.86 1.55
C GLU A 243 -8.19 -10.75 2.13
N LEU A 244 -7.34 -9.88 1.57
CA LEU A 244 -5.99 -9.64 2.10
C LEU A 244 -6.02 -9.03 3.50
N VAL A 245 -6.92 -8.07 3.74
CA VAL A 245 -7.13 -7.48 5.07
C VAL A 245 -7.58 -8.55 6.07
N LEU A 246 -8.57 -9.37 5.73
CA LEU A 246 -9.11 -10.41 6.62
C LEU A 246 -8.10 -11.53 6.92
N LYS A 247 -7.19 -11.84 6.00
CA LYS A 247 -6.12 -12.84 6.19
C LYS A 247 -4.94 -12.33 7.01
N ASP A 248 -4.87 -11.03 7.30
CA ASP A 248 -3.71 -10.43 7.94
C ASP A 248 -3.72 -10.64 9.46
N GLU A 249 -2.87 -11.56 9.93
CA GLU A 249 -2.73 -11.89 11.35
C GLU A 249 -2.12 -10.75 12.20
N TYR A 250 -1.58 -9.71 11.58
CA TYR A 250 -0.97 -8.57 12.28
C TYR A 250 -1.96 -7.44 12.56
N ILE A 251 -3.20 -7.53 12.07
CA ILE A 251 -4.24 -6.57 12.43
C ILE A 251 -4.61 -6.77 13.89
N CYS A 252 -4.33 -5.76 14.71
CA CYS A 252 -4.61 -5.76 16.15
C CYS A 252 -6.10 -5.49 16.44
N SER A 253 -7.02 -6.30 15.91
CA SER A 253 -8.47 -6.18 16.15
C SER A 253 -9.12 -7.47 16.63
N PRO A 254 -10.19 -7.40 17.44
CA PRO A 254 -11.01 -8.56 17.75
C PRO A 254 -11.67 -9.16 16.49
N GLU A 255 -11.81 -10.48 16.44
CA GLU A 255 -12.51 -11.16 15.31
C GLU A 255 -13.94 -10.66 15.11
N LEU A 256 -14.64 -10.27 16.20
CA LEU A 256 -15.97 -9.69 16.12
C LEU A 256 -15.97 -8.38 15.31
N PHE A 257 -14.97 -7.52 15.52
CA PHE A 257 -14.83 -6.28 14.77
C PHE A 257 -14.57 -6.55 13.28
N MET A 258 -13.69 -7.51 12.96
CA MET A 258 -13.44 -7.90 11.56
C MET A 258 -14.70 -8.47 10.91
N PHE A 259 -15.49 -9.23 11.66
CA PHE A 259 -16.79 -9.74 11.19
C PHE A 259 -17.80 -8.62 10.95
N GLU A 260 -17.89 -7.64 11.85
CA GLU A 260 -18.75 -6.46 11.68
C GLU A 260 -18.32 -5.62 10.46
N CYS A 261 -17.01 -5.50 10.21
CA CYS A 261 -16.50 -4.89 8.97
C CYS A 261 -17.00 -5.66 7.75
N LEU A 262 -16.88 -6.99 7.73
CA LEU A 262 -17.35 -7.82 6.62
C LEU A 262 -18.87 -7.66 6.38
N VAL A 263 -19.67 -7.67 7.45
CA VAL A 263 -21.12 -7.42 7.38
C VAL A 263 -21.43 -6.02 6.85
N THR A 264 -20.68 -5.01 7.29
CA THR A 264 -20.84 -3.62 6.86
C THR A 264 -20.52 -3.47 5.38
N TRP A 265 -19.39 -4.04 4.92
CA TRP A 265 -19.02 -4.07 3.52
C TRP A 265 -20.07 -4.79 2.64
N ALA A 266 -20.61 -5.91 3.13
CA ALA A 266 -21.65 -6.70 2.46
C ALA A 266 -22.94 -5.92 2.26
N LYS A 267 -23.32 -5.08 3.24
CA LYS A 267 -24.52 -4.25 3.18
C LYS A 267 -24.42 -3.14 2.12
N GLY A 268 -23.22 -2.78 1.68
CA GLY A 268 -22.96 -1.65 0.79
C GLY A 268 -23.02 -0.31 1.53
N GLY A 269 -22.45 0.74 0.93
CA GLY A 269 -22.59 2.11 1.43
C GLY A 269 -23.92 2.73 0.98
N ASP A 270 -24.44 3.72 1.71
CA ASP A 270 -25.70 4.42 1.40
C ASP A 270 -25.73 5.10 0.01
N GLY A 271 -24.59 5.17 -0.70
CA GLY A 271 -24.48 5.68 -2.06
C GLY A 271 -25.18 4.82 -3.14
N ASP A 272 -25.55 3.57 -2.85
CA ASP A 272 -26.25 2.69 -3.79
C ASP A 272 -27.75 3.01 -3.96
N VAL A 273 -28.29 3.99 -3.24
CA VAL A 273 -29.75 4.26 -3.19
C VAL A 273 -30.24 5.21 -4.32
N HIS A 274 -29.35 5.76 -5.15
CA HIS A 274 -29.73 6.77 -6.16
C HIS A 274 -29.58 6.37 -7.65
N SER A 275 -29.23 5.12 -7.98
CA SER A 275 -29.01 4.70 -9.38
C SER A 275 -30.04 3.69 -9.94
N GLU A 276 -31.24 3.58 -9.37
CA GLU A 276 -32.31 2.76 -9.98
C GLU A 276 -33.08 3.46 -11.12
N GLN A 277 -32.78 4.72 -11.45
CA GLN A 277 -33.46 5.43 -12.54
C GLN A 277 -32.48 6.22 -13.41
N GLY A 278 -32.00 5.60 -14.49
CA GLY A 278 -31.31 6.28 -15.59
C GLY A 278 -30.00 5.62 -15.96
N ALA A 279 -30.07 4.61 -16.82
CA ALA A 279 -28.90 4.13 -17.53
C ALA A 279 -28.42 5.21 -18.51
N ASP A 280 -27.27 5.82 -18.22
CA ASP A 280 -26.35 6.26 -19.27
C ASP A 280 -25.09 5.41 -19.13
N GLU A 281 -24.84 4.60 -20.15
CA GLU A 281 -24.09 3.34 -20.11
C GLU A 281 -22.60 3.57 -20.47
N THR A 282 -22.00 4.67 -20.00
CA THR A 282 -20.68 5.11 -20.52
C THR A 282 -19.56 5.26 -19.50
N ASP A 283 -19.74 4.93 -18.21
CA ASP A 283 -18.62 5.00 -17.24
C ASP A 283 -18.10 3.60 -16.86
N SER A 284 -17.18 3.12 -17.70
CA SER A 284 -16.66 1.75 -17.75
C SER A 284 -15.40 1.55 -16.88
N CYS A 285 -15.32 2.15 -15.69
CA CYS A 285 -14.16 1.90 -14.84
C CYS A 285 -14.57 1.66 -13.38
N LYS A 286 -14.66 0.37 -13.05
CA LYS A 286 -14.97 -0.23 -11.72
C LYS A 286 -16.48 -0.31 -11.42
N VAL A 287 -17.16 -1.24 -12.10
CA VAL A 287 -18.49 -1.70 -11.68
C VAL A 287 -18.35 -2.32 -10.30
N PHE A 288 -18.72 -1.57 -9.26
CA PHE A 288 -18.82 -2.15 -7.93
C PHE A 288 -19.89 -3.25 -7.95
N PRO A 289 -19.60 -4.42 -7.34
CA PRO A 289 -20.57 -5.51 -7.30
C PRO A 289 -21.86 -5.02 -6.63
N ARG A 290 -23.00 -5.43 -7.20
CA ARG A 290 -24.32 -5.09 -6.65
C ARG A 290 -24.41 -5.58 -5.21
N ARG A 291 -25.26 -4.96 -4.38
CA ARG A 291 -25.45 -5.35 -2.97
C ARG A 291 -25.64 -6.87 -2.76
N THR A 292 -26.42 -7.53 -3.62
CA THR A 292 -26.64 -8.98 -3.56
C THR A 292 -25.38 -9.80 -3.87
N GLU A 293 -24.51 -9.30 -4.75
CA GLU A 293 -23.23 -9.93 -5.09
C GLU A 293 -22.24 -9.78 -3.94
N ARG A 294 -22.19 -8.59 -3.31
CA ARG A 294 -21.36 -8.36 -2.12
C ARG A 294 -21.71 -9.28 -0.97
N ALA A 295 -23.00 -9.51 -0.70
CA ALA A 295 -23.43 -10.44 0.34
C ALA A 295 -22.97 -11.89 0.07
N GLY A 296 -23.08 -12.35 -1.18
CA GLY A 296 -22.60 -13.67 -1.58
C GLY A 296 -21.07 -13.82 -1.44
N ILE A 297 -20.32 -12.81 -1.87
CA ILE A 297 -18.86 -12.76 -1.71
C ILE A 297 -18.49 -12.72 -0.22
N ALA A 298 -19.16 -11.89 0.57
CA ALA A 298 -18.90 -11.76 1.99
C ALA A 298 -19.12 -13.09 2.72
N ALA A 299 -20.20 -13.82 2.41
CA ALA A 299 -20.43 -15.16 2.94
C ALA A 299 -19.28 -16.14 2.60
N SER A 300 -18.65 -16.00 1.43
CA SER A 300 -17.47 -16.81 1.05
C SER A 300 -16.18 -16.41 1.78
N LEU A 301 -16.11 -15.18 2.30
CA LEU A 301 -14.97 -14.67 3.07
C LEU A 301 -15.08 -14.94 4.59
N VAL A 302 -16.28 -15.27 5.10
CA VAL A 302 -16.50 -15.63 6.52
C VAL A 302 -15.49 -16.66 7.06
N PRO A 303 -15.11 -17.73 6.33
CA PRO A 303 -14.14 -18.72 6.83
C PRO A 303 -12.74 -18.17 7.12
N LEU A 304 -12.42 -16.94 6.68
CA LEU A 304 -11.16 -16.28 6.99
C LEU A 304 -11.13 -15.68 8.40
N ILE A 305 -12.29 -15.54 9.05
CA ILE A 305 -12.45 -15.01 10.41
C ILE A 305 -12.57 -16.18 11.38
N ASP A 306 -11.78 -16.18 12.46
CA ASP A 306 -11.85 -17.22 13.47
C ASP A 306 -13.06 -17.00 14.39
N LEU A 307 -14.23 -17.46 13.94
CA LEU A 307 -15.49 -17.41 14.69
C LEU A 307 -15.37 -18.02 16.09
N SER A 308 -14.45 -18.97 16.31
CA SER A 308 -14.27 -19.58 17.62
C SER A 308 -13.66 -18.63 18.67
N ARG A 309 -13.12 -17.47 18.26
CA ARG A 309 -12.62 -16.41 19.17
C ARG A 309 -13.67 -15.35 19.49
N ILE A 310 -14.84 -15.36 18.82
CA ILE A 310 -15.95 -14.45 19.10
C ILE A 310 -16.73 -14.95 20.32
N ALA A 311 -17.20 -14.07 21.21
CA ALA A 311 -17.92 -14.52 22.40
C ALA A 311 -19.20 -15.30 22.03
N PRO A 312 -19.59 -16.35 22.78
CA PRO A 312 -20.79 -17.14 22.50
C PRO A 312 -22.08 -16.32 22.40
N THR A 313 -22.18 -15.22 23.17
CA THR A 313 -23.31 -14.28 23.13
C THR A 313 -23.42 -13.57 21.79
N ASP A 314 -22.29 -13.16 21.23
CA ASP A 314 -22.24 -12.43 19.96
C ASP A 314 -22.39 -13.39 18.78
N LEU A 315 -21.87 -14.62 18.90
CA LEU A 315 -22.11 -15.70 17.95
C LEU A 315 -23.61 -16.03 17.81
N GLY A 316 -24.31 -16.14 18.95
CA GLY A 316 -25.75 -16.43 18.96
C GLY A 316 -26.65 -15.24 18.62
N GLY A 317 -26.10 -14.01 18.65
CA GLY A 317 -26.81 -12.78 18.31
C GLY A 317 -26.31 -12.21 16.98
N ALA A 318 -25.43 -11.20 17.04
CA ALA A 318 -24.97 -10.42 15.90
C ALA A 318 -24.47 -11.26 14.70
N VAL A 319 -23.73 -12.34 14.96
CA VAL A 319 -23.19 -13.21 13.90
C VAL A 319 -24.31 -14.05 13.25
N ALA A 320 -25.17 -14.68 14.05
CA ALA A 320 -26.29 -15.45 13.55
C ALA A 320 -27.32 -14.59 12.80
N ASP A 321 -27.62 -13.40 13.32
CA ASP A 321 -28.61 -12.47 12.76
C ASP A 321 -28.11 -11.79 11.46
N SER A 322 -26.80 -11.83 11.18
CA SER A 322 -26.21 -11.21 9.99
C SER A 322 -26.68 -11.82 8.66
N GLY A 323 -27.11 -13.09 8.67
CA GLY A 323 -27.44 -13.86 7.48
C GLY A 323 -26.24 -14.27 6.61
N LEU A 324 -24.99 -13.92 6.99
CA LEU A 324 -23.78 -14.31 6.25
C LEU A 324 -23.24 -15.69 6.66
N VAL A 325 -23.58 -16.16 7.86
CA VAL A 325 -23.02 -17.39 8.43
C VAL A 325 -24.07 -18.50 8.40
N SER A 326 -23.73 -19.64 7.83
CA SER A 326 -24.59 -20.81 7.84
C SER A 326 -24.70 -21.41 9.25
N HIS A 327 -25.82 -22.08 9.54
CA HIS A 327 -25.97 -22.82 10.79
C HIS A 327 -24.83 -23.83 11.01
N GLU A 328 -24.32 -24.47 9.94
CA GLU A 328 -23.21 -25.42 10.03
C GLU A 328 -21.92 -24.77 10.58
N LEU A 329 -21.57 -23.58 10.06
CA LEU A 329 -20.40 -22.84 10.52
C LEU A 329 -20.56 -22.35 11.97
N LEU A 330 -21.75 -21.87 12.35
CA LEU A 330 -22.05 -21.48 13.73
C LEU A 330 -21.93 -22.68 14.69
N HIS A 331 -22.50 -23.83 14.33
CA HIS A 331 -22.39 -25.05 15.13
C HIS A 331 -20.94 -25.51 15.27
N ALA A 332 -20.14 -25.42 14.21
CA ALA A 332 -18.72 -25.72 14.26
C ALA A 332 -17.97 -24.79 15.23
N ALA A 333 -18.24 -23.48 15.17
CA ALA A 333 -17.62 -22.50 16.07
C ALA A 333 -17.96 -22.76 17.55
N PHE A 334 -19.24 -23.01 17.88
CA PHE A 334 -19.65 -23.36 19.24
C PHE A 334 -19.01 -24.66 19.73
N ARG A 335 -18.90 -25.66 18.85
CA ARG A 335 -18.24 -26.92 19.18
C ARG A 335 -16.76 -26.70 19.49
N ASP A 336 -16.07 -25.91 18.68
CA ASP A 336 -14.64 -25.61 18.89
C ASP A 336 -14.41 -24.84 20.20
N GLN A 337 -15.31 -23.91 20.55
CA GLN A 337 -15.27 -23.23 21.84
C GLN A 337 -15.46 -24.18 23.02
N ALA A 338 -16.44 -25.08 22.95
CA ALA A 338 -16.69 -26.08 23.98
C ALA A 338 -15.45 -26.98 24.18
N LEU A 339 -14.84 -27.45 23.08
CA LEU A 339 -13.63 -28.26 23.12
C LEU A 339 -12.43 -27.50 23.69
N LYS A 340 -12.26 -26.22 23.33
CA LYS A 340 -11.20 -25.35 23.90
C LYS A 340 -11.40 -25.17 25.40
N TRP A 341 -12.65 -25.02 25.85
CA TRP A 341 -12.99 -24.89 27.26
C TRP A 341 -12.67 -26.14 28.07
N GLU A 342 -13.07 -27.33 27.59
CA GLU A 342 -12.76 -28.61 28.24
C GLU A 342 -11.25 -28.81 28.41
N ARG A 343 -10.46 -28.57 27.36
CA ARG A 343 -8.99 -28.68 27.42
C ARG A 343 -8.37 -27.72 28.44
N ALA A 344 -8.89 -26.49 28.52
CA ALA A 344 -8.42 -25.51 29.48
C ALA A 344 -8.75 -25.91 30.93
N GLU A 345 -9.91 -26.52 31.15
CA GLU A 345 -10.33 -27.05 32.45
C GLU A 345 -9.44 -28.22 32.90
N ASP A 346 -9.16 -29.16 32.00
CA ASP A 346 -8.23 -30.27 32.26
C ASP A 346 -6.83 -29.76 32.65
N PHE A 347 -6.32 -28.77 31.92
CA PHE A 347 -5.02 -28.16 32.22
C PHE A 347 -5.00 -27.46 33.60
N ARG A 348 -6.10 -26.76 33.96
CA ARG A 348 -6.26 -26.16 35.29
C ARG A 348 -6.30 -27.24 36.38
N ALA A 349 -7.01 -28.34 36.16
CA ALA A 349 -7.07 -29.47 37.11
C ALA A 349 -5.70 -30.11 37.34
N ILE A 350 -4.92 -30.33 36.27
CA ILE A 350 -3.56 -30.86 36.34
C ILE A 350 -2.65 -29.90 37.12
N SER A 351 -2.70 -28.60 36.82
CA SER A 351 -1.89 -27.57 37.48
C SER A 351 -2.21 -27.45 38.98
N ALA A 352 -3.50 -27.52 39.34
CA ALA A 352 -3.94 -27.50 40.74
C ALA A 352 -3.47 -28.75 41.51
N SER A 353 -3.43 -29.91 40.86
CA SER A 353 -2.94 -31.16 41.47
C SER A 353 -1.43 -31.13 41.74
N HIS A 354 -0.63 -30.51 40.86
CA HIS A 354 0.82 -30.34 41.05
C HIS A 354 1.15 -29.37 42.19
N ARG A 355 0.38 -28.28 42.33
CA ARG A 355 0.58 -27.31 43.42
C ARG A 355 0.32 -27.91 44.81
N ARG A 356 -0.58 -28.89 44.93
CA ARG A 356 -0.87 -29.59 46.19
C ARG A 356 0.22 -30.61 46.58
N LYS A 357 1.07 -31.04 45.65
CA LYS A 357 2.17 -32.00 45.88
C LYS A 357 3.53 -31.34 46.09
N ALA A 358 3.64 -30.01 46.03
CA ALA A 358 4.87 -29.32 46.40
C ALA A 358 5.13 -29.57 47.90
N PRO A 359 6.23 -30.24 48.29
CA PRO A 359 6.55 -30.46 49.68
C PRO A 359 6.74 -29.09 50.36
N ALA A 360 6.12 -28.92 51.53
CA ALA A 360 6.35 -27.76 52.37
C ALA A 360 7.84 -27.69 52.68
N ALA A 361 8.57 -26.80 52.00
CA ALA A 361 9.92 -26.46 52.38
C ALA A 361 9.83 -25.80 53.76
N THR A 362 10.13 -26.59 54.80
CA THR A 362 10.43 -26.08 56.13
C THR A 362 11.59 -25.10 55.99
N LEU A 363 11.26 -23.81 56.09
CA LEU A 363 12.20 -22.72 56.27
C LEU A 363 12.87 -22.92 57.64
N ASP A 364 13.96 -23.69 57.65
CA ASP A 364 14.88 -23.67 58.77
C ASP A 364 15.86 -22.51 58.56
N GLY A 365 15.99 -21.68 59.59
CA GLY A 365 16.67 -20.39 59.52
C GLY A 365 18.17 -20.54 59.29
N SER A 366 18.62 -20.30 58.06
CA SER A 366 19.97 -19.82 57.80
C SER A 366 19.94 -18.95 56.54
N GLY A 367 20.57 -17.78 56.63
CA GLY A 367 20.47 -16.70 55.63
C GLY A 367 20.95 -17.09 54.22
N PRO A 368 20.57 -16.31 53.20
CA PRO A 368 20.88 -16.64 51.81
C PRO A 368 22.39 -16.44 51.51
N PRO A 369 23.06 -17.40 50.85
CA PRO A 369 24.34 -17.13 50.19
C PRO A 369 24.10 -16.40 48.85
N PRO A 370 25.08 -15.61 48.37
CA PRO A 370 24.96 -14.86 47.13
C PRO A 370 25.18 -15.77 45.91
N PHE A 371 24.37 -15.55 44.87
CA PHE A 371 24.60 -15.93 43.46
C PHE A 371 24.90 -17.41 43.12
N MET A 372 23.93 -18.08 42.48
CA MET A 372 24.17 -18.89 41.27
C MET A 372 22.83 -19.21 40.58
N VAL A 373 22.61 -18.62 39.41
CA VAL A 373 21.46 -18.93 38.54
C VAL A 373 21.80 -20.19 37.74
N ALA A 374 21.11 -21.29 38.03
CA ALA A 374 21.16 -22.50 37.22
C ALA A 374 20.23 -22.38 36.02
N ALA A 375 20.76 -22.66 34.83
CA ALA A 375 20.05 -22.68 33.57
C ALA A 375 19.09 -23.89 33.50
N GLY A 376 17.82 -23.61 33.22
CA GLY A 376 16.85 -24.60 32.75
C GLY A 376 16.57 -24.34 31.27
N SER A 377 17.05 -25.24 30.41
CA SER A 377 16.81 -25.21 28.96
C SER A 377 15.42 -25.76 28.64
N GLY A 378 14.56 -24.90 28.10
CA GLY A 378 13.39 -25.29 27.31
C GLY A 378 13.48 -24.54 25.99
N VAL A 379 13.69 -25.29 24.90
CA VAL A 379 13.71 -24.81 23.53
C VAL A 379 12.26 -24.70 23.07
N ASP A 380 11.88 -23.53 22.54
CA ASP A 380 11.02 -23.41 21.35
C ASP A 380 11.26 -22.03 20.73
N ASP A 381 11.62 -22.05 19.45
CA ASP A 381 11.87 -20.91 18.56
C ASP A 381 10.62 -20.06 18.34
N VAL A 382 10.73 -18.73 18.47
CA VAL A 382 10.06 -17.78 17.55
C VAL A 382 10.87 -16.48 17.48
N ASN A 383 11.15 -16.04 16.25
CA ASN A 383 11.74 -14.74 15.90
C ASN A 383 11.02 -13.56 16.59
N GLY A 384 11.69 -12.91 17.54
CA GLY A 384 11.23 -11.65 18.13
C GLY A 384 11.58 -10.45 17.24
N VAL A 385 10.60 -9.94 16.51
CA VAL A 385 10.61 -8.58 15.98
C VAL A 385 10.33 -7.63 17.16
N TYR A 386 11.27 -6.75 17.49
CA TYR A 386 11.05 -5.72 18.51
C TYR A 386 10.32 -4.52 17.89
N VAL A 387 9.05 -4.34 18.24
CA VAL A 387 8.30 -3.10 17.96
C VAL A 387 8.47 -2.16 19.16
N LEU A 388 9.08 -1.00 18.94
CA LEU A 388 9.15 0.07 19.94
C LEU A 388 7.84 0.86 19.89
N SER A 389 6.96 0.66 20.87
CA SER A 389 5.80 1.53 21.10
C SER A 389 6.23 2.74 21.95
N SER A 390 6.16 3.93 21.35
CA SER A 390 6.24 5.28 21.92
C SER A 390 7.40 5.61 22.88
N PHE A 391 8.26 6.54 22.48
CA PHE A 391 9.12 7.28 23.41
C PHE A 391 8.50 8.66 23.69
N ASP A 392 8.25 8.94 24.96
CA ASP A 392 8.06 10.31 25.44
C ASP A 392 9.43 11.01 25.47
N THR A 393 9.63 11.98 24.57
CA THR A 393 10.90 12.67 24.36
C THR A 393 11.19 13.65 25.48
N LYS A 394 11.75 13.18 26.61
CA LYS A 394 12.32 14.08 27.63
C LYS A 394 13.40 13.49 28.55
N VAL A 395 14.11 12.44 28.12
CA VAL A 395 15.22 11.87 28.92
C VAL A 395 16.56 12.04 28.18
N ARG A 396 17.35 13.04 28.59
CA ARG A 396 18.76 13.16 28.18
C ARG A 396 19.64 12.25 29.04
N GLY A 397 20.51 11.46 28.42
CA GLY A 397 21.50 10.63 29.10
C GLY A 397 21.03 9.21 29.48
N ALA A 398 19.97 8.71 28.86
CA ALA A 398 19.54 7.33 29.07
C ALA A 398 20.53 6.35 28.41
N LYS A 399 21.02 5.39 29.20
CA LYS A 399 21.89 4.32 28.75
C LYS A 399 21.06 3.05 28.61
N VAL A 400 20.85 2.61 27.37
CA VAL A 400 20.08 1.41 27.08
C VAL A 400 21.05 0.23 26.99
N VAL A 401 20.81 -0.78 27.83
CA VAL A 401 21.62 -1.99 27.93
C VAL A 401 20.79 -3.16 27.43
N TRP A 402 21.13 -3.67 26.26
CA TRP A 402 20.53 -4.91 25.75
C TRP A 402 21.33 -6.10 26.24
N LYS A 403 20.63 -7.03 26.89
CA LYS A 403 21.19 -8.32 27.31
C LYS A 403 20.63 -9.41 26.40
N ASN A 404 21.49 -10.35 26.02
CA ASN A 404 21.03 -11.53 25.29
C ASN A 404 20.23 -12.47 26.21
N THR A 405 19.69 -13.53 25.63
CA THR A 405 18.92 -14.57 26.33
C THR A 405 19.66 -15.22 27.50
N ASN A 406 21.00 -15.12 27.54
CA ASN A 406 21.84 -15.62 28.62
C ASN A 406 22.16 -14.55 29.69
N GLY A 407 21.49 -13.40 29.65
CA GLY A 407 21.67 -12.28 30.60
C GLY A 407 23.00 -11.53 30.45
N LYS A 408 23.84 -11.88 29.46
CA LYS A 408 25.08 -11.16 29.16
C LYS A 408 24.77 -9.92 28.33
N VAL A 409 25.40 -8.81 28.69
CA VAL A 409 25.28 -7.56 27.93
C VAL A 409 25.80 -7.78 26.52
N ALA A 410 24.91 -7.67 25.55
CA ALA A 410 25.22 -7.82 24.13
C ALA A 410 25.59 -6.47 23.51
N MET A 411 24.93 -5.39 23.94
CA MET A 411 25.17 -4.05 23.43
C MET A 411 24.78 -3.00 24.48
N VAL A 412 25.54 -1.91 24.52
CA VAL A 412 25.22 -0.73 25.32
C VAL A 412 25.26 0.48 24.41
N ALA A 413 24.16 1.21 24.33
CA ALA A 413 24.08 2.46 23.60
C ALA A 413 23.77 3.61 24.56
N GLU A 414 24.52 4.71 24.42
CA GLU A 414 24.20 5.99 25.06
C GLU A 414 23.45 6.86 24.05
N LEU A 415 22.21 7.22 24.38
CA LEU A 415 21.42 8.14 23.57
C LEU A 415 21.90 9.57 23.85
N ASN A 416 22.85 10.03 23.04
CA ASN A 416 23.30 11.41 23.03
C ASN A 416 22.49 12.20 21.99
N GLY A 417 21.70 13.14 22.52
CA GLY A 417 20.83 14.13 21.84
C GLY A 417 20.77 14.12 20.31
N LEU A 418 19.61 13.74 19.77
CA LEU A 418 19.12 14.31 18.52
C LEU A 418 18.49 15.67 18.86
N SER A 419 19.03 16.73 18.30
CA SER A 419 18.40 18.04 18.22
C SER A 419 18.04 18.29 16.76
N GLY A 420 16.75 18.57 16.51
CA GLY A 420 16.21 18.87 15.18
C GLY A 420 15.53 17.66 14.60
#